data_AF-A0A847Q000-F1
#
_entry.id   AF-A0A847Q000-F1
#
_cell.length_a   1.000
_cell.length_b   1.000
_cell.length_c   1.000
_cell.angle_alpha   90.00
_cell.angle_beta   90.00
_cell.angle_gamma   90.00
#
_symmetry.space_group_name_H-M   'P 1'
#
loop_
_entity.id
_entity.type
_entity.pdbx_description
1 polymer ?
#
loop_
_entity_poly.entity_id
_entity_poly.type
_entity_poly.pdbx_seq_one_letter_code
_entity_poly.pdbx_strand_id
1 'polypeptide(L)'
;MICAAALAMSAGCGTPSRAEKRAARLLVFREALPEYVREAFDSIQARYECPRVGALLSEARAADPAVDAAIDSIMHAELIDCFSDTEVVEFFWVYFADALAKGIVPDP
;
A
#
# COMPACT_ATOMS: atom_id res chain seq x y z
N MET A 1 13.06 53.47 7.66
CA MET A 1 11.81 53.03 8.33
C MET A 1 10.83 52.55 7.27
N ILE A 2 10.01 51.56 7.63
CA ILE A 2 8.98 50.83 6.86
C ILE A 2 9.58 49.59 6.17
N CYS A 3 9.77 48.50 6.92
CA CYS A 3 8.80 47.46 7.31
C CYS A 3 8.75 46.31 6.29
N ALA A 4 9.35 45.21 6.74
CA ALA A 4 9.34 43.88 6.15
C ALA A 4 7.93 43.39 5.78
N ALA A 5 7.82 42.78 4.61
CA ALA A 5 6.81 41.77 4.33
C ALA A 5 7.57 40.44 4.15
N ALA A 6 7.86 39.78 5.26
CA ALA A 6 8.24 38.38 5.24
C ALA A 6 6.98 37.59 4.84
N LEU A 7 6.96 37.07 3.62
CA LEU A 7 6.04 35.99 3.25
C LEU A 7 6.41 34.78 4.10
N ALA A 8 5.73 34.62 5.23
CA ALA A 8 5.67 33.36 5.94
C ALA A 8 4.88 32.38 5.05
N MET A 9 5.56 31.71 4.13
CA MET A 9 5.11 30.43 3.63
C MET A 9 5.17 29.49 4.83
N SER A 10 4.06 29.41 5.56
CA SER A 10 3.81 28.36 6.53
C SER A 10 3.80 27.04 5.76
N ALA A 11 4.99 26.47 5.57
CA ALA A 11 5.17 25.03 5.38
C ALA A 11 4.72 24.37 6.69
N GLY A 12 3.40 24.33 6.89
CA GLY A 12 2.81 23.47 7.89
C GLY A 12 3.15 22.05 7.47
N CYS A 13 4.07 21.42 8.19
CA CYS A 13 4.10 19.97 8.27
C CYS A 13 2.79 19.53 8.94
N GLY A 14 1.70 19.56 8.16
CA GLY A 14 0.41 19.08 8.60
C GLY A 14 0.52 17.60 8.87
N THR A 15 -0.03 17.14 10.00
CA THR A 15 -0.15 15.71 10.26
C THR A 15 -0.90 15.07 9.10
N PRO A 16 -0.33 14.08 8.40
CA PRO A 16 -1.01 13.48 7.25
C PRO A 16 -2.35 12.91 7.68
N SER A 17 -3.36 13.15 6.85
CA SER A 17 -4.71 12.64 7.00
C SER A 17 -4.70 11.11 7.01
N ARG A 18 -5.79 10.52 7.52
CA ARG A 18 -5.95 9.05 7.54
C ARG A 18 -5.89 8.44 6.13
N ALA A 19 -6.40 9.15 5.13
CA ALA A 19 -6.39 8.71 3.75
C ALA A 19 -4.97 8.69 3.18
N GLU A 20 -4.17 9.74 3.41
CA GLU A 20 -2.77 9.81 2.96
C GLU A 20 -1.91 8.71 3.61
N LYS A 21 -2.13 8.44 4.90
CA LYS A 21 -1.43 7.33 5.59
C LYS A 21 -1.78 5.96 4.99
N ARG A 22 -3.04 5.76 4.56
CA ARG A 22 -3.46 4.50 3.92
C ARG A 22 -2.90 4.36 2.52
N ALA A 23 -2.91 5.43 1.72
CA ALA A 23 -2.31 5.44 0.40
C ALA A 23 -0.80 5.15 0.46
N ALA A 24 -0.08 5.75 1.42
CA ALA A 24 1.33 5.48 1.63
C ALA A 24 1.60 4.00 1.99
N ARG A 25 0.80 3.41 2.88
CA ARG A 25 0.92 1.97 3.25
C ARG A 25 0.69 1.06 2.05
N LEU A 26 -0.32 1.37 1.23
CA LEU A 26 -0.59 0.63 0.00
C LEU A 26 0.55 0.74 -1.01
N LEU A 27 1.14 1.93 -1.18
CA LEU A 27 2.29 2.12 -2.07
C LEU A 27 3.49 1.28 -1.63
N VAL A 28 3.82 1.31 -0.33
CA VAL A 28 4.91 0.50 0.23
C VAL A 28 4.66 -1.00 -0.04
N PHE A 29 3.42 -1.47 0.12
CA PHE A 29 3.06 -2.84 -0.24
C PHE A 29 3.25 -3.11 -1.73
N ARG A 30 2.72 -2.26 -2.62
CA ARG A 30 2.85 -2.43 -4.08
C ARG A 30 4.29 -2.40 -4.56
N GLU A 31 5.16 -1.58 -3.96
CA GLU A 31 6.59 -1.51 -4.28
C GLU A 31 7.37 -2.75 -3.86
N ALA A 32 6.93 -3.44 -2.80
CA ALA A 32 7.53 -4.70 -2.35
C ALA A 32 7.16 -5.90 -3.23
N LEU A 33 6.14 -5.78 -4.08
CA LEU A 33 5.71 -6.86 -4.97
C LEU A 33 6.59 -6.95 -6.22
N PRO A 34 6.96 -8.16 -6.66
CA PRO A 34 7.44 -8.37 -8.01
C PRO A 34 6.41 -7.90 -9.04
N GLU A 35 6.89 -7.45 -10.21
CA GLU A 35 6.06 -6.84 -11.25
C GLU A 35 4.82 -7.68 -11.60
N TYR A 36 4.98 -8.98 -11.81
CA TYR A 36 3.87 -9.87 -12.18
C TYR A 36 2.80 -10.01 -11.07
N VAL A 37 3.19 -9.95 -9.79
CA VAL A 37 2.25 -10.00 -8.66
C VAL A 37 1.55 -8.65 -8.53
N ARG A 38 2.29 -7.56 -8.69
CA ARG A 38 1.75 -6.19 -8.66
C ARG A 38 0.72 -5.97 -9.76
N GLU A 39 1.02 -6.36 -10.99
CA GLU A 39 0.06 -6.27 -12.11
C GLU A 39 -1.20 -7.10 -11.83
N ALA A 40 -1.04 -8.32 -11.30
CA ALA A 40 -2.18 -9.16 -10.92
C ALA A 40 -3.01 -8.53 -9.78
N PHE A 41 -2.36 -7.93 -8.78
CA PHE A 41 -3.00 -7.21 -7.69
C PHE A 41 -3.79 -5.99 -8.19
N ASP A 42 -3.17 -5.15 -9.03
CA ASP A 42 -3.79 -3.96 -9.60
C ASP A 42 -4.97 -4.31 -10.51
N SER A 43 -5.02 -5.53 -11.05
CA SER A 43 -6.12 -6.00 -11.89
C SER A 43 -7.37 -6.50 -11.12
N ILE A 44 -7.29 -6.73 -9.80
CA ILE A 44 -8.38 -7.28 -9.00
C ILE A 44 -9.61 -6.36 -9.06
N GLN A 45 -10.71 -6.85 -9.63
CA GLN A 45 -11.99 -6.12 -9.68
C GLN A 45 -12.93 -6.51 -8.55
N ALA A 46 -12.79 -7.71 -8.00
CA ALA A 46 -13.64 -8.23 -6.95
C ALA A 46 -12.89 -9.11 -5.95
N ARG A 47 -13.43 -9.17 -4.72
CA ARG A 47 -12.85 -9.91 -3.59
C ARG A 47 -12.53 -11.38 -3.91
N TYR A 48 -13.36 -12.04 -4.72
CA TYR A 48 -13.18 -13.45 -5.06
C TYR A 48 -11.92 -13.74 -5.91
N GLU A 49 -11.27 -12.71 -6.45
CA GLU A 49 -10.02 -12.85 -7.20
C GLU A 49 -8.77 -12.82 -6.30
N CYS A 50 -8.91 -12.36 -5.05
CA CYS A 50 -7.80 -12.27 -4.09
C CYS A 50 -7.06 -13.60 -3.86
N PRO A 51 -7.73 -14.78 -3.74
CA PRO A 51 -7.04 -16.05 -3.56
C PRO A 51 -6.05 -16.39 -4.69
N ARG A 52 -6.36 -16.02 -5.94
CA ARG A 52 -5.46 -16.24 -7.08
C ARG A 52 -4.18 -15.41 -6.93
N VAL A 53 -4.31 -14.14 -6.54
CA VAL A 53 -3.17 -13.25 -6.34
C VAL A 53 -2.40 -13.62 -5.06
N GLY A 54 -3.09 -14.11 -4.02
CA GLY A 54 -2.48 -14.67 -2.82
C GLY A 54 -1.58 -15.87 -3.14
N ALA A 55 -1.97 -16.75 -4.07
CA ALA A 55 -1.11 -17.83 -4.54
C ALA A 55 0.15 -17.30 -5.25
N LEU A 56 0.02 -16.29 -6.11
CA LEU A 56 1.17 -15.66 -6.77
C LEU A 56 2.13 -15.00 -5.77
N LEU A 57 1.59 -14.36 -4.73
CA LEU A 57 2.38 -13.79 -3.64
C LEU A 57 3.11 -14.87 -2.85
N SER A 58 2.43 -15.97 -2.53
CA SER A 58 3.04 -17.11 -1.83
C SER A 58 4.21 -17.71 -2.61
N GLU A 59 4.03 -17.90 -3.92
CA GLU A 59 5.10 -18.35 -4.83
C GLU A 59 6.26 -17.35 -4.87
N ALA A 60 5.97 -16.04 -4.94
CA ALA A 60 6.99 -14.99 -4.93
C ALA A 60 7.85 -15.01 -3.67
N ARG A 61 7.20 -15.08 -2.50
CA ARG A 61 7.86 -15.13 -1.19
C ARG A 61 8.71 -16.39 -1.04
N ALA A 62 8.21 -17.54 -1.50
CA ALA A 62 8.97 -18.78 -1.47
C ALA A 62 10.19 -18.76 -2.41
N ALA A 63 10.13 -18.00 -3.50
CA ALA A 63 11.19 -17.92 -4.50
C ALA A 63 12.28 -16.88 -4.18
N ASP A 64 11.92 -15.77 -3.54
CA ASP A 64 12.83 -14.67 -3.25
C ASP A 64 12.78 -14.25 -1.76
N PRO A 65 13.85 -14.55 -0.98
CA PRO A 65 13.93 -14.17 0.43
C PRO A 65 13.83 -12.66 0.68
N ALA A 66 14.18 -11.81 -0.29
CA ALA A 66 14.05 -10.37 -0.14
C ALA A 66 12.58 -9.94 -0.18
N VAL A 67 11.78 -10.57 -1.04
CA VAL A 67 10.33 -10.37 -1.10
C VAL A 67 9.69 -10.87 0.19
N ASP A 68 10.06 -12.06 0.65
CA ASP A 68 9.55 -12.63 1.90
C ASP A 68 9.78 -11.68 3.10
N ALA A 69 11.03 -11.22 3.27
CA ALA A 69 11.39 -10.31 4.35
C ALA A 69 10.67 -8.93 4.24
N ALA A 70 10.50 -8.41 3.03
CA ALA A 70 9.79 -7.16 2.81
C ALA A 70 8.30 -7.29 3.20
N ILE A 71 7.65 -8.37 2.77
CA ILE A 71 6.25 -8.63 3.08
C ILE A 71 6.05 -8.91 4.56
N ASP A 72 6.92 -9.68 5.22
CA ASP A 72 6.87 -9.89 6.67
C ASP A 72 7.02 -8.57 7.44
N SER A 73 7.96 -7.71 7.03
CA SER A 73 8.12 -6.39 7.66
C SER A 73 6.86 -5.53 7.51
N ILE A 74 6.16 -5.61 6.38
CA ILE A 74 4.91 -4.90 6.14
C ILE A 74 3.78 -5.49 6.99
N MET A 75 3.66 -6.82 7.04
CA MET A 75 2.67 -7.51 7.86
C MET A 75 2.82 -7.15 9.34
N HIS A 76 4.06 -7.11 9.84
CA HIS A 76 4.36 -6.69 11.19
C HIS A 76 3.97 -5.24 11.47
N ALA A 77 4.29 -4.31 10.55
CA ALA A 77 3.95 -2.90 10.68
C ALA A 77 2.43 -2.65 10.67
N GLU A 78 1.68 -3.50 9.97
CA GLU A 78 0.21 -3.46 9.91
C GLU A 78 -0.47 -4.31 11.00
N LEU A 79 0.30 -5.02 11.84
CA LEU A 79 -0.18 -5.91 12.91
C LEU A 79 -1.04 -7.07 12.40
N ILE A 80 -0.64 -7.65 11.26
CA ILE A 80 -1.33 -8.75 10.58
C ILE A 80 -0.42 -9.97 10.39
N ASP A 81 0.54 -10.20 11.30
CA ASP A 81 1.54 -11.26 11.22
C ASP A 81 0.97 -12.69 11.04
N CYS A 82 -0.28 -12.91 11.45
CA CYS A 82 -0.95 -14.20 11.33
C CYS A 82 -1.75 -14.40 10.04
N PHE A 83 -1.78 -13.40 9.16
CA PHE A 83 -2.54 -13.47 7.91
C PHE A 83 -1.83 -14.41 6.93
N SER A 84 -2.61 -15.23 6.25
CA SER A 84 -2.18 -15.90 5.02
C SER A 84 -1.95 -14.90 3.89
N ASP A 85 -1.19 -15.28 2.86
CA ASP A 85 -0.95 -14.40 1.71
C ASP A 85 -2.24 -13.96 1.01
N THR A 86 -3.30 -14.78 1.05
CA THR A 86 -4.63 -14.37 0.56
C THR A 86 -5.24 -13.28 1.41
N GLU A 87 -5.16 -13.40 2.73
CA GLU A 87 -5.66 -12.39 3.66
C GLU A 87 -4.85 -11.10 3.58
N VAL A 88 -3.53 -11.17 3.36
CA VAL A 88 -2.67 -10.00 3.10
C VAL A 88 -3.14 -9.28 1.83
N VAL A 89 -3.29 -10.01 0.72
CA VAL A 89 -3.80 -9.43 -0.54
C VAL A 89 -5.17 -8.79 -0.33
N GLU A 90 -6.08 -9.48 0.35
CA GLU A 90 -7.42 -8.95 0.60
C GLU A 90 -7.37 -7.69 1.47
N PHE A 91 -6.56 -7.68 2.52
CA PHE A 91 -6.38 -6.54 3.42
C PHE A 91 -5.96 -5.28 2.67
N PHE A 92 -4.93 -5.39 1.82
CA PHE A 92 -4.47 -4.26 1.01
C PHE A 92 -5.42 -3.92 -0.14
N TRP A 93 -6.08 -4.91 -0.75
CA TRP A 93 -7.08 -4.66 -1.79
C TRP A 93 -8.29 -3.90 -1.25
N VAL A 94 -8.77 -4.19 -0.05
CA VAL A 94 -9.87 -3.42 0.57
C VAL A 94 -9.49 -1.95 0.73
N TYR A 95 -8.25 -1.65 1.10
CA TYR A 95 -7.75 -0.28 1.15
C TYR A 95 -7.64 0.36 -0.24
N PHE A 96 -7.22 -0.40 -1.23
CA PHE A 96 -7.14 0.05 -2.61
C PHE A 96 -8.52 0.34 -3.23
N ALA A 97 -9.50 -0.55 -3.03
CA ALA A 97 -10.87 -0.36 -3.48
C ALA A 97 -11.55 0.84 -2.80
N ASP A 98 -11.32 1.05 -1.51
CA ASP A 98 -11.79 2.23 -0.77
C ASP A 98 -11.15 3.53 -1.29
N ALA A 99 -9.86 3.48 -1.64
CA ALA A 99 -9.13 4.60 -2.23
C ALA A 99 -9.66 4.95 -3.64
N LEU A 100 -9.86 3.95 -4.51
CA LEU A 100 -10.47 4.08 -5.84
C LEU A 100 -11.87 4.69 -5.75
N ALA A 101 -12.73 4.16 -4.87
CA ALA A 101 -14.11 4.63 -4.70
C ALA A 101 -14.17 6.10 -4.23
N LYS A 102 -13.13 6.58 -3.54
CA LYS A 102 -13.02 7.97 -3.06
C LYS A 102 -12.28 8.91 -4.00
N GLY A 103 -11.77 8.41 -5.14
CA GLY A 103 -10.92 9.19 -6.06
C GLY A 103 -9.58 9.58 -5.45
N ILE A 104 -9.12 8.87 -4.43
CA ILE A 104 -7.83 9.07 -3.76
C ILE A 104 -6.88 7.99 -4.24
N VAL A 105 -6.73 7.86 -5.56
CA VAL A 105 -5.66 7.01 -6.11
C VAL A 105 -4.41 7.88 -6.10
N PRO A 106 -3.31 7.50 -5.43
CA PRO A 106 -2.04 8.13 -5.70
C PRO A 106 -1.73 7.86 -7.18
N ASP A 107 -1.65 8.92 -7.99
CA ASP A 107 -1.14 8.82 -9.35
C ASP A 107 0.23 8.09 -9.30
N PRO A 108 0.53 7.23 -10.29
CA PRO A 108 1.79 6.52 -10.38
C PRO A 108 3.02 7.44 -10.39
#